data_AF-A0A821B7I1-F1
#
_entry.id   AF-A0A821B7I1-F1
#
_cell.length_a   1.000
_cell.length_b   1.000
_cell.length_c   1.000
_cell.angle_alpha   90.00
_cell.angle_beta   90.00
_cell.angle_gamma   90.00
#
_symmetry.space_group_name_H-M   'P 1'
#
loop_
_entity.id
_entity.type
_entity.pdbx_description
1 polymer ?
#
loop_
_entity_poly.entity_id
_entity_poly.type
_entity_poly.pdbx_seq_one_letter_code
_entity_poly.pdbx_strand_id
1 'polypeptide(L)'
;MLLDGIRLNNKADKQSENRISRSLSSLFDLRRLGLLCDLLWSDPDNDLKGWSENDAGISLRFGVDIVNEFLNQHKMDLICRAHK
;
A
#
# COMPACT_ATOMS: atom_id res chain seq x y z
N MET A 1 -23.77 4.22 -15.56
CA MET A 1 -22.65 5.06 -15.09
C MET A 1 -23.18 5.95 -13.98
N LEU A 2 -23.17 5.45 -12.73
CA LEU A 2 -23.74 6.10 -11.56
C LEU A 2 -22.71 7.07 -10.95
N LEU A 3 -22.64 8.30 -11.46
CA LEU A 3 -21.84 9.37 -10.85
C LEU A 3 -22.59 10.71 -10.75
N ASP A 4 -23.93 10.68 -10.70
CA ASP A 4 -24.70 11.88 -10.40
C ASP A 4 -25.56 11.67 -9.16
N GLY A 5 -25.25 12.43 -8.09
CA GLY A 5 -26.23 12.77 -7.07
C GLY A 5 -25.95 12.32 -5.64
N ILE A 6 -24.89 12.86 -5.02
CA ILE A 6 -24.93 13.09 -3.56
C ILE A 6 -24.69 14.59 -3.35
N ARG A 7 -25.78 15.36 -3.27
CA ARG A 7 -25.72 16.78 -2.91
C ARG A 7 -25.81 16.89 -1.38
N LEU A 8 -24.67 16.97 -0.71
CA LEU A 8 -24.60 17.14 0.74
C LEU A 8 -24.89 18.61 1.12
N ASN A 9 -25.93 18.80 1.94
CA ASN A 9 -26.55 20.10 2.22
C ASN A 9 -26.02 20.80 3.49
N ASN A 10 -24.96 20.32 4.14
CA ASN A 10 -24.44 20.94 5.37
C ASN A 10 -22.94 21.22 5.35
N LYS A 11 -22.51 22.31 6.01
CA LYS A 11 -21.09 22.72 6.13
C LYS A 11 -20.22 21.63 6.79
N ALA A 12 -20.80 20.81 7.68
CA ALA A 12 -20.12 19.69 8.33
C ALA A 12 -19.68 18.64 7.30
N ASP A 13 -20.53 18.34 6.32
CA ASP A 13 -20.26 17.32 5.29
C ASP A 13 -19.12 17.75 4.36
N LYS A 14 -19.11 19.04 3.97
CA LYS A 14 -18.03 19.62 3.15
C LYS A 14 -16.69 19.64 3.88
N GLN A 15 -16.69 19.77 5.21
CA GLN A 15 -15.48 19.70 6.01
C GLN A 15 -14.96 18.26 6.10
N SER A 16 -15.84 17.27 6.27
CA SER A 16 -15.44 15.85 6.21
C SER A 16 -14.93 15.46 4.82
N GLU A 17 -15.55 15.92 3.73
CA GLU A 17 -15.08 15.69 2.36
C GLU A 17 -13.69 16.27 2.11
N ASN A 18 -13.41 17.49 2.61
CA ASN A 18 -12.09 18.08 2.52
C ASN A 18 -11.03 17.31 3.30
N ARG A 19 -11.40 16.75 4.46
CA ARG A 19 -10.49 15.90 5.26
C ARG A 19 -10.21 14.58 4.56
N ILE A 20 -11.24 13.94 4.00
CA ILE A 20 -11.11 12.68 3.24
C ILE A 20 -10.25 12.93 1.99
N SER A 21 -10.56 13.99 1.23
CA SER A 21 -9.82 14.37 0.02
C SER A 21 -8.34 14.61 0.32
N ARG A 22 -8.02 15.39 1.37
CA ARG A 22 -6.64 15.65 1.78
C ARG A 22 -5.92 14.40 2.27
N SER A 23 -6.62 13.51 2.97
CA SER A 23 -6.08 12.22 3.42
C SER A 23 -5.76 11.32 2.22
N LEU A 24 -6.66 11.25 1.24
CA LEU A 24 -6.46 10.48 0.01
C LEU A 24 -5.27 11.05 -0.79
N SER A 25 -5.17 12.36 -0.97
CA SER A 25 -4.03 12.99 -1.64
C SER A 25 -2.71 12.65 -0.96
N SER A 26 -2.64 12.70 0.38
CA SER A 26 -1.45 12.30 1.14
C SER A 26 -1.12 10.81 1.00
N LEU A 27 -2.13 9.93 0.92
CA LEU A 27 -1.97 8.51 0.65
C LEU A 27 -1.45 8.25 -0.77
N PHE A 28 -1.87 9.04 -1.75
CA PHE A 28 -1.32 8.98 -3.12
C PHE A 28 0.12 9.49 -3.17
N ASP A 29 0.47 10.55 -2.46
CA ASP A 29 1.85 11.04 -2.38
C ASP A 29 2.79 10.04 -1.70
N LEU A 30 2.34 9.38 -0.63
CA LEU A 30 3.08 8.27 0.00
C LEU A 30 3.29 7.09 -0.96
N ARG A 31 2.27 6.76 -1.76
CA ARG A 31 2.36 5.70 -2.79
C ARG A 31 3.33 6.01 -3.93
N ARG A 32 3.71 7.27 -4.13
CA ARG A 32 4.68 7.70 -5.15
C ARG A 32 6.13 7.64 -4.69
N LEU A 33 6.38 7.42 -3.40
CA LEU A 33 7.72 7.17 -2.86
C LEU A 33 8.10 5.70 -3.11
N GLY A 34 8.49 5.36 -4.35
CA GLY A 34 8.71 3.97 -4.82
C GLY A 34 9.22 2.97 -3.77
N LEU A 35 10.45 3.16 -3.26
CA LEU A 35 11.06 2.28 -2.26
C LEU A 35 10.34 2.22 -0.90
N LEU A 36 9.71 3.32 -0.46
CA LEU A 36 9.01 3.37 0.83
C LEU A 36 7.59 2.78 0.71
N CYS A 37 6.95 2.96 -0.44
CA CYS A 37 5.68 2.33 -0.74
C CYS A 37 5.83 0.82 -0.84
N ASP A 38 6.90 0.34 -1.48
CA ASP A 38 7.19 -1.10 -1.55
C ASP A 38 7.46 -1.68 -0.17
N LEU A 39 8.12 -0.97 0.74
CA LEU A 39 8.29 -1.46 2.12
C LEU A 39 6.97 -1.53 2.92
N LEU A 40 6.02 -0.62 2.66
CA LEU A 40 4.76 -0.55 3.41
C LEU A 40 3.62 -1.39 2.82
N TRP A 41 3.62 -1.64 1.51
CA TRP A 41 2.48 -2.21 0.77
C TRP A 41 2.81 -3.48 -0.02
N SER A 42 4.04 -3.99 0.07
CA SER A 42 4.36 -5.28 -0.55
C SER A 42 3.85 -6.45 0.27
N ASP A 43 3.36 -7.48 -0.42
CA ASP A 43 2.75 -8.66 0.21
C ASP A 43 3.56 -9.94 -0.07
N PRO A 44 3.78 -10.81 0.94
CA PRO A 44 4.47 -12.07 0.74
C PRO A 44 3.57 -13.04 -0.03
N ASP A 45 4.15 -13.76 -0.98
CA ASP A 45 3.47 -14.78 -1.76
C ASP A 45 4.24 -16.11 -1.66
N ASN A 46 3.61 -17.12 -1.06
CA ASN A 46 4.25 -18.42 -0.78
C ASN A 46 4.49 -19.24 -2.05
N ASP A 47 3.73 -18.97 -3.12
CA ASP A 47 3.83 -19.69 -4.39
C ASP A 47 4.77 -18.96 -5.38
N LEU A 48 5.25 -17.77 -5.01
CA LEU A 48 6.14 -16.95 -5.80
C LEU A 48 7.61 -17.22 -5.47
N LYS A 49 8.45 -17.21 -6.52
CA LYS A 49 9.90 -17.10 -6.40
C LYS A 49 10.35 -15.75 -6.96
N GLY A 50 11.08 -14.97 -6.17
CA GLY A 50 11.55 -13.64 -6.55
C GLY A 50 10.49 -12.55 -6.35
N TRP A 51 10.44 -11.58 -7.28
CA TRP A 51 9.52 -10.45 -7.25
C TRP A 51 8.44 -10.59 -8.33
N SER A 52 7.22 -10.14 -8.04
CA SER A 52 6.11 -10.07 -9.01
C SER A 52 5.33 -8.78 -8.82
N GLU A 53 4.67 -8.32 -9.88
CA GLU A 53 3.72 -7.21 -9.77
C GLU A 53 2.45 -7.67 -9.04
N ASN A 54 1.85 -6.76 -8.27
CA ASN A 54 0.54 -6.99 -7.67
C ASN A 54 -0.56 -6.67 -8.70
N ASP A 55 -1.57 -7.52 -8.80
CA ASP A 55 -2.70 -7.38 -9.74
C ASP A 55 -3.50 -6.08 -9.51
N ALA A 56 -3.38 -5.48 -8.32
CA ALA A 56 -3.97 -4.19 -7.97
C ALA A 56 -3.23 -2.97 -8.55
N GLY A 57 -2.09 -3.16 -9.22
CA GLY A 57 -1.30 -2.08 -9.86
C GLY A 57 -0.61 -1.13 -8.87
N ILE A 58 -0.54 -1.50 -7.59
CA ILE A 58 0.14 -0.75 -6.54
C ILE A 58 0.99 -1.73 -5.73
N SER A 59 2.30 -1.48 -5.70
CA SER A 59 3.34 -2.27 -5.04
C SER A 59 3.64 -3.65 -5.66
N LEU A 60 4.60 -4.36 -5.05
CA LEU A 60 5.18 -5.63 -5.52
C LEU A 60 4.82 -6.77 -4.55
N ARG A 61 4.77 -7.99 -5.05
CA ARG A 61 4.79 -9.22 -4.24
C ARG A 61 6.19 -9.79 -4.21
N PHE A 62 6.54 -10.45 -3.12
CA PHE A 62 7.84 -11.11 -2.98
C PHE A 62 7.71 -12.52 -2.40
N GLY A 63 8.56 -13.41 -2.90
CA GLY A 63 8.65 -14.79 -2.46
C GLY A 63 9.43 -14.96 -1.15
N VAL A 64 9.33 -16.15 -0.58
CA VAL A 64 10.06 -16.57 0.62
C VAL A 64 11.59 -16.51 0.41
N ASP A 65 12.06 -16.67 -0.83
CA ASP A 65 13.47 -16.56 -1.20
C ASP A 65 14.02 -15.15 -0.95
N ILE A 66 13.25 -14.11 -1.29
CA ILE A 66 13.60 -12.71 -1.04
C ILE A 66 13.70 -12.42 0.46
N VAL A 67 12.76 -12.96 1.26
CA VAL A 67 12.78 -12.80 2.72
C VAL A 67 14.03 -13.44 3.32
N ASN A 68 14.35 -14.66 2.90
CA ASN A 68 15.52 -15.38 3.40
C ASN A 68 16.83 -14.69 3.01
N GLU A 69 16.93 -14.17 1.78
CA GLU A 69 18.09 -13.40 1.35
C GLU A 69 18.27 -12.13 2.19
N PHE A 70 17.19 -11.38 2.41
CA PHE A 70 17.20 -10.18 3.24
C PHE A 70 17.65 -10.47 4.69
N LEU A 71 17.05 -11.49 5.32
CA LEU A 71 17.39 -11.89 6.69
C LEU A 71 18.87 -12.28 6.81
N ASN A 72 19.39 -13.05 5.86
CA ASN A 72 20.79 -13.46 5.83
C ASN A 72 21.75 -12.27 5.62
N GLN A 73 21.43 -11.37 4.69
CA GLN A 73 22.25 -10.18 4.41
C GLN A 73 22.33 -9.25 5.63
N HIS A 74 21.24 -9.10 6.37
CA HIS A 74 21.16 -8.20 7.52
C HIS A 74 21.38 -8.86 8.88
N LYS A 75 21.66 -10.17 8.92
CA LYS A 75 21.83 -10.97 10.15
C LYS A 75 20.64 -10.81 11.10
N MET A 76 19.44 -10.90 10.54
CA MET A 76 18.18 -10.83 11.27
C MET A 76 17.51 -12.21 11.26
N ASP A 77 16.73 -12.51 12.28
CA ASP A 77 16.03 -13.79 12.40
C ASP A 77 14.56 -13.71 11.99
N LEU A 78 13.96 -12.51 12.00
CA LEU A 78 12.53 -12.33 11.78
C LEU A 78 12.21 -10.95 11.19
N ILE A 79 11.31 -10.92 10.20
CA ILE A 79 10.60 -9.71 9.77
C ILE A 79 9.23 -9.72 10.44
N CYS A 80 8.96 -8.71 11.27
CA CYS A 80 7.62 -8.49 11.81
C CYS A 80 6.94 -7.39 11.00
N ARG A 81 5.85 -7.73 10.29
CA ARG A 81 5.04 -6.77 9.54
C ARG A 81 3.59 -6.77 9.98
N ALA A 82 2.89 -5.68 9.67
CA ALA A 82 1.44 -5.59 9.64
C ALA A 82 1.01 -5.31 8.19
N HIS A 83 -0.31 -5.37 7.91
CA HIS A 83 -0.86 -5.42 6.55
C HIS A 83 -0.68 -6.82 5.91
N LYS A 84 -1.52 -7.17 4.92
CA LYS A 84 -1.85 -8.59 4.64
C LYS A 84 -0.70 -9.41 4.07
#